data_AF-A0A0P7VV30-F1
#
_entry.id   AF-A0A0P7VV30-F1
#
_cell.length_a   1.000
_cell.length_b   1.000
_cell.length_c   1.000
_cell.angle_alpha   90.00
_cell.angle_beta   90.00
_cell.angle_gamma   90.00
#
_symmetry.space_group_name_H-M   'P 1'
#
loop_
_entity.id
_entity.type
_entity.pdbx_description
1 polymer ?
#
loop_
_entity_poly.entity_id
_entity_poly.type
_entity_poly.pdbx_seq_one_letter_code
_entity_poly.pdbx_strand_id
1 'polypeptide(L)' 'MPKQIHLRDIPEATHQALKARAAAEGMSMSDYLRRLIEQDLKRPDWASIRARQASMEPVELPVSTTRIIREERDGSRIV' A
#
# COMPACT_ATOMS: atom_id res chain seq x y z
N MET A 1 -12.87 21.87 -1.67
CA MET A 1 -12.96 22.35 -0.28
C MET A 1 -11.96 21.56 0.57
N PRO A 2 -11.08 22.21 1.34
CA PRO A 2 -10.20 21.50 2.26
C PRO A 2 -11.03 20.81 3.34
N LYS A 3 -10.70 19.55 3.64
CA LYS A 3 -11.28 18.79 4.76
C LYS A 3 -10.20 18.57 5.81
N GLN A 4 -10.54 18.82 7.07
CA GLN A 4 -9.64 18.62 8.20
C GLN A 4 -10.07 17.36 8.96
N ILE A 5 -9.09 16.54 9.33
CA ILE A 5 -9.30 15.33 10.13
C ILE A 5 -8.59 15.56 11.46
N HIS A 6 -9.32 15.36 12.57
CA HIS A 6 -8.75 15.36 13.91
C HIS A 6 -8.68 13.92 14.40
N LEU A 7 -7.49 13.47 14.78
CA LEU A 7 -7.25 12.12 15.27
C LEU A 7 -7.14 12.19 16.80
N ARG A 8 -8.05 11.51 17.50
CA ARG A 8 -8.16 11.52 18.97
C ARG A 8 -7.64 10.22 19.57
N ASP A 9 -7.31 10.27 20.86
CA ASP A 9 -6.95 9.10 21.67
C ASP A 9 -5.75 8.30 21.15
N ILE A 10 -4.75 8.99 20.59
CA ILE A 10 -3.50 8.35 20.16
C ILE A 10 -2.60 8.13 21.38
N PRO A 11 -2.08 6.91 21.61
CA PRO A 11 -1.09 6.68 22.65
C PRO A 11 0.14 7.59 22.46
N GLU A 12 0.66 8.15 23.55
CA GLU A 12 1.77 9.11 23.51
C GLU A 12 3.00 8.55 22.75
N ALA A 13 3.30 7.26 22.95
CA ALA A 13 4.40 6.60 22.26
C ALA A 13 4.24 6.62 20.72
N THR A 14 3.01 6.43 20.23
CA THR A 14 2.69 6.49 18.80
C THR A 14 2.82 7.91 18.27
N HIS A 15 2.34 8.90 19.03
CA HIS A 15 2.47 10.31 18.66
C HIS A 15 3.94 10.73 18.54
N GLN A 16 4.79 10.36 19.52
CA GLN A 16 6.23 10.64 19.48
C GLN A 16 6.93 9.94 18.31
N ALA A 17 6.59 8.68 18.03
CA ALA A 17 7.15 7.95 16.91
C ALA A 17 6.79 8.61 15.56
N LEU A 18 5.55 9.06 15.38
CA LEU A 18 5.12 9.79 14.19
C LEU A 18 5.87 11.10 14.03
N LYS A 19 6.01 11.88 15.11
CA LYS A 19 6.76 13.13 15.11
C LYS A 19 8.22 12.93 14.75
N ALA A 20 8.87 11.91 15.31
CA ALA A 20 10.26 11.58 15.02
C ALA A 20 10.47 11.19 13.55
N ARG A 21 9.57 10.38 12.97
CA ARG A 21 9.62 10.02 11.54
C ARG A 21 9.39 11.22 10.62
N ALA A 22 8.43 12.08 10.96
CA ALA A 22 8.19 13.31 10.21
C ALA A 22 9.43 14.22 10.21
N ALA A 23 10.07 14.40 11.38
CA ALA A 23 11.30 15.18 11.49
C ALA A 23 12.48 14.56 10.71
N ALA A 24 12.62 13.23 10.72
CA ALA A 24 13.64 12.52 9.95
C ALA A 24 13.49 12.72 8.43
N GLU A 25 12.26 12.87 7.94
CA GLU A 25 11.98 13.19 6.54
C GLU A 25 11.88 14.70 6.24
N GLY A 26 12.21 15.57 7.22
CA GLY A 26 12.22 17.02 7.04
C GLY A 26 10.84 17.65 6.82
N MET A 27 9.76 16.99 7.28
CA MET A 27 8.38 17.41 7.07
C MET A 27 7.63 17.65 8.38
N SER A 28 6.54 18.42 8.31
CA SER A 28 5.63 18.55 9.44
C SER A 28 4.92 17.22 9.70
N MET A 29 4.49 16.97 10.94
CA MET A 29 3.75 15.75 11.29
C MET A 29 2.43 15.65 10.52
N SER A 30 1.76 16.77 10.25
CA SER A 30 0.53 16.82 9.46
C SER A 30 0.77 16.45 8.00
N ASP A 31 1.88 16.91 7.40
CA ASP A 31 2.24 16.57 6.02
C ASP A 31 2.67 15.11 5.90
N TYR A 32 3.41 14.61 6.91
CA TYR A 32 3.77 13.20 7.02
C TYR A 32 2.52 12.30 7.04
N LEU A 33 1.55 12.62 7.89
CA LEU A 33 0.29 11.88 7.98
C LEU A 33 -0.53 11.97 6.70
N ARG A 34 -0.63 13.16 6.09
CA ARG A 34 -1.31 13.34 4.80
C ARG A 34 -0.72 12.42 3.73
N ARG A 35 0.61 12.42 3.61
CA ARG A 35 1.32 11.57 2.65
C ARG A 35 1.06 10.09 2.90
N LEU A 36 1.05 9.64 4.16
CA LEU A 36 0.74 8.25 4.50
C LEU A 36 -0.68 7.86 4.07
N ILE A 37 -1.68 8.72 4.34
CA ILE A 37 -3.07 8.48 3.93
C ILE A 37 -3.18 8.42 2.41
N GLU A 38 -2.51 9.33 1.69
CA GLU A 38 -2.50 9.32 0.22
C GLU A 38 -1.81 8.06 -0.34
N GLN A 39 -0.74 7.58 0.29
CA GLN A 39 -0.06 6.34 -0.10
C GLN A 39 -0.94 5.11 0.14
N ASP A 40 -1.68 5.09 1.24
CA ASP A 40 -2.63 4.02 1.56
C ASP A 40 -3.78 3.99 0.53
N LEU A 41 -4.40 5.14 0.26
CA LEU A 41 -5.50 5.27 -0.70
C LEU A 41 -5.10 5.10 -2.16
N LYS A 42 -3.81 5.21 -2.50
CA LYS A 42 -3.30 4.86 -3.85
C LYS A 42 -3.42 3.37 -4.13
N ARG A 43 -3.49 2.53 -3.11
CA ARG A 43 -3.66 1.09 -3.26
C ARG A 43 -5.16 0.76 -3.25
N PRO A 44 -5.63 -0.14 -4.12
CA PRO A 44 -7.01 -0.59 -4.03
C PRO A 44 -7.19 -1.36 -2.73
N ASP A 45 -8.31 -1.12 -2.06
CA ASP A 45 -8.69 -1.88 -0.87
C ASP A 45 -8.82 -3.37 -1.21
N TRP A 46 -8.24 -4.23 -0.37
CA TRP A 46 -8.22 -5.67 -0.59
C TRP A 46 -9.61 -6.30 -0.68
N ALA A 47 -10.60 -5.77 0.06
CA ALA A 47 -11.96 -6.27 -0.06
C ALA A 47 -12.55 -5.94 -1.45
N SER A 48 -12.31 -4.73 -1.94
CA SER A 48 -12.67 -4.31 -3.30
C SER A 48 -11.95 -5.12 -4.39
N ILE A 49 -10.66 -5.45 -4.20
CA ILE A 49 -9.91 -6.34 -5.11
C ILE A 49 -10.54 -7.72 -5.15
N ARG A 50 -10.85 -8.32 -3.99
CA ARG A 50 -11.46 -9.66 -3.92
C ARG A 50 -12.84 -9.69 -4.55
N ALA A 51 -13.66 -8.67 -4.31
CA ALA A 51 -14.97 -8.55 -4.93
C ALA A 51 -14.86 -8.48 -6.46
N ARG A 52 -13.92 -7.66 -6.97
CA ARG A 52 -13.65 -7.58 -8.40
C ARG A 52 -13.16 -8.91 -8.97
N GLN A 53 -12.25 -9.60 -8.29
CA GLN A 53 -11.75 -10.91 -8.70
C GLN A 53 -12.87 -11.95 -8.78
N ALA A 54 -13.77 -11.98 -7.78
CA ALA A 54 -14.90 -12.92 -7.76
C ALA A 54 -15.92 -12.65 -8.88
N SER A 55 -16.04 -11.41 -9.35
CA SER A 55 -16.91 -11.04 -10.48
C SER A 55 -16.28 -11.23 -11.86
N MET A 56 -14.98 -11.56 -11.93
CA MET A 56 -14.29 -11.74 -13.21
C MET A 56 -14.47 -13.18 -13.71
N GLU A 57 -14.76 -13.32 -15.00
CA GLU A 57 -14.78 -14.63 -15.66
C GLU A 57 -13.37 -15.23 -15.64
N PRO A 58 -13.21 -16.51 -15.27
CA PRO A 58 -11.93 -17.19 -15.37
C PRO A 58 -11.38 -17.14 -16.80
N VAL A 59 -10.09 -16.81 -16.94
CA VAL A 59 -9.41 -16.85 -18.22
C VAL A 59 -8.65 -18.16 -18.32
N GLU A 60 -9.05 -19.01 -19.27
CA GLU A 60 -8.30 -20.21 -19.62
C GLU A 60 -7.05 -19.80 -20.41
N LEU A 61 -5.89 -20.04 -19.81
CA LEU A 61 -4.61 -19.80 -20.46
C LEU A 61 -4.04 -21.13 -20.96
N PRO A 62 -3.52 -21.18 -22.21
CA PRO A 62 -2.94 -22.40 -22.78
C PRO A 62 -1.66 -22.85 -22.05
N VAL A 63 -1.08 -21.98 -21.21
CA VAL A 63 0.13 -22.27 -20.44
C VAL A 63 -0.08 -21.80 -19.01
N SER A 64 0.40 -22.59 -18.05
CA SER A 64 0.32 -22.25 -16.64
C SER A 64 1.09 -20.97 -16.31
N THR A 65 0.42 -19.98 -15.75
CA THR A 65 1.01 -18.70 -15.33
C THR A 65 2.11 -18.89 -14.29
N THR A 66 1.98 -19.90 -13.42
CA THR A 66 2.98 -20.20 -12.39
C THR A 66 4.28 -20.74 -13.00
N ARG A 67 4.18 -21.48 -14.11
CA ARG A 67 5.35 -21.95 -14.88
C ARG A 67 6.07 -20.76 -15.52
N ILE A 68 5.34 -19.85 -16.18
CA ILE A 68 5.90 -18.64 -16.80
C ILE A 68 6.64 -17.79 -15.76
N ILE A 69 6.03 -17.51 -14.61
CA ILE A 69 6.65 -16.70 -13.55
C ILE A 69 7.91 -17.37 -12.98
N ARG A 70 7.93 -18.71 -12.86
CA ARG A 70 9.12 -19.44 -12.41
C ARG A 70 10.25 -19.35 -13.43
N GLU A 71 9.97 -19.59 -14.71
CA GLU A 71 10.95 -19.49 -15.78
C GLU A 71 11.59 -18.09 -15.83
N GLU A 72 10.80 -17.02 -15.69
CA GLU A 72 11.31 -15.65 -15.62
C GLU A 72 12.17 -15.39 -14.37
N ARG A 73 11.76 -15.89 -13.19
CA ARG A 73 12.54 -15.71 -11.95
C ARG A 73 13.85 -16.49 -11.97
N ASP A 74 13.83 -17.71 -12.49
CA ASP A 74 14.99 -18.58 -12.57
C ASP A 74 15.96 -18.09 -13.67
N GLY A 75 15.43 -17.52 -14.76
CA GLY A 75 16.21 -16.86 -15.82
C GLY A 75 16.76 -15.47 -15.42
N SER A 76 16.05 -14.74 -14.56
CA SER A 76 16.49 -13.44 -14.02
C SER A 76 17.43 -13.56 -12.81
N ARG A 77 17.78 -14.79 -12.41
CA ARG A 77 18.87 -15.07 -11.47
C ARG A 77 20.24 -14.94 -12.18
N ILE A 78 20.52 -13.75 -12.71
CA ILE A 78 21.88 -13.34 -13.08
C ILE A 78 22.38 -12.44 -11.95
N VAL A 79 23.25 -13.03 -11.12
CA VAL A 79 24.27 -12.46 -10.22
C VAL A 79 23.86 -11.24 -9.38
#